data_AF-A0A7M3Y560-F1
#
_entry.id   AF-A0A7M3Y560-F1
#
_cell.length_a   1.000
_cell.length_b   1.000
_cell.length_c   1.000
_cell.angle_alpha   90.00
_cell.angle_beta   90.00
_cell.angle_gamma   90.00
#
_symmetry.space_group_name_H-M   'P 1'
#
loop_
_entity.id
_entity.type
_entity.pdbx_description
1 polymer ?
#
loop_
_entity_poly.entity_id
_entity_poly.type
_entity_poly.pdbx_seq_one_letter_code
_entity_poly.pdbx_strand_id
1 'polypeptide(L)' 'TPTAGELLDRFAGRATTGGIPVDGLVNVTLAPAGDAVTVEACGIEGMYEVFTLRCQLSTDHAAELRSELERDEVRVVSG' A
#
# COMPACT_ATOMS: atom_id res chain seq x y z
N THR A 1 -1.73 4.18 -29.19
CA THR A 1 -1.61 2.74 -28.89
C THR A 1 -0.80 2.61 -27.62
N PRO A 2 -1.26 1.88 -26.60
CA PRO A 2 -0.46 1.69 -25.39
C PRO A 2 0.82 0.93 -25.72
N THR A 3 1.91 1.32 -25.09
CA THR A 3 3.22 0.67 -25.18
C THR A 3 3.18 -0.70 -24.50
N ALA A 4 4.13 -1.56 -24.86
CA ALA A 4 4.26 -2.87 -24.23
C ALA A 4 4.48 -2.77 -22.70
N GLY A 5 5.18 -1.73 -22.24
CA GLY A 5 5.36 -1.44 -20.81
C GLY A 5 4.04 -1.12 -20.12
N GLU A 6 3.24 -0.21 -20.68
CA GLU A 6 1.90 0.14 -20.13
C GLU A 6 0.94 -1.06 -20.10
N LEU A 7 1.07 -1.98 -21.05
CA LEU A 7 0.29 -3.22 -21.04
C LEU A 7 0.75 -4.18 -19.93
N LEU A 8 2.07 -4.35 -19.74
CA LEU A 8 2.62 -5.19 -18.67
C LEU A 8 2.26 -4.66 -17.28
N ASP A 9 2.37 -3.35 -17.07
CA ASP A 9 1.95 -2.68 -15.83
C ASP A 9 0.48 -2.94 -15.53
N ARG A 10 -0.37 -2.86 -16.57
CA ARG A 10 -1.81 -3.12 -16.45
C ARG A 10 -2.12 -4.58 -16.11
N PHE A 11 -1.39 -5.54 -16.65
CA PHE A 11 -1.59 -6.97 -16.36
C PHE A 11 -0.96 -7.41 -15.04
N ALA A 12 0.05 -6.70 -14.55
CA ALA A 12 0.66 -6.91 -13.23
C ALA A 12 -0.17 -6.34 -12.07
N GLY A 13 -1.27 -5.62 -12.36
CA GLY A 13 -2.07 -4.96 -11.32
C GLY A 13 -1.42 -3.69 -10.76
N ARG A 14 -0.44 -3.11 -11.48
CA ARG A 14 0.25 -1.89 -11.08
C ARG A 14 -0.75 -0.73 -11.05
N ALA A 15 -0.81 -0.01 -9.94
CA ALA A 15 -1.74 1.09 -9.78
C ALA A 15 -1.44 2.18 -10.82
N THR A 16 -2.41 2.48 -11.69
CA THR A 16 -2.23 3.45 -12.78
C THR A 16 -2.10 4.90 -12.28
N THR A 17 -2.52 5.17 -11.04
CA THR A 17 -2.25 6.41 -10.29
C THR A 17 -2.40 6.17 -8.78
N GLY A 18 -1.46 6.67 -7.98
CA GLY A 18 -1.65 6.89 -6.54
C GLY A 18 -1.75 5.64 -5.64
N GLY A 19 -1.52 4.44 -6.17
CA GLY A 19 -1.46 3.20 -5.37
C GLY A 19 -0.06 2.62 -5.32
N ILE A 20 0.19 1.76 -4.35
CA ILE A 20 1.42 0.98 -4.21
C ILE A 20 1.04 -0.48 -4.41
N PRO A 21 1.66 -1.21 -5.36
CA PRO A 21 1.37 -2.62 -5.55
C PRO A 21 1.87 -3.42 -4.33
N VAL A 22 1.16 -4.48 -3.96
CA VAL A 22 1.39 -5.21 -2.69
C VAL A 22 2.78 -5.84 -2.63
N ASP A 23 3.27 -6.36 -3.75
CA ASP A 23 4.62 -6.91 -3.92
C ASP A 23 5.73 -5.83 -3.82
N GLY A 24 5.39 -4.57 -4.04
CA GLY A 24 6.26 -3.42 -3.85
C GLY A 24 6.24 -2.83 -2.43
N LEU A 25 5.37 -3.31 -1.54
CA LEU A 25 5.30 -2.81 -0.16
C LEU A 25 6.48 -3.28 0.67
N VAL A 26 7.15 -2.33 1.32
CA VAL A 26 8.24 -2.59 2.26
C VAL A 26 7.70 -2.68 3.69
N ASN A 27 6.81 -1.76 4.05
CA ASN A 27 6.19 -1.72 5.37
C ASN A 27 4.90 -0.91 5.35
N VAL A 28 3.99 -1.29 6.25
CA VAL A 28 2.78 -0.52 6.56
C VAL A 28 2.74 -0.24 8.05
N THR A 29 2.51 1.01 8.42
CA THR A 29 2.30 1.44 9.82
C THR A 29 0.84 1.81 9.99
N LEU A 30 0.21 1.28 11.04
CA LEU A 30 -1.15 1.65 11.45
C LEU A 30 -1.07 2.26 12.85
N ALA A 31 -1.40 3.54 12.97
CA ALA A 31 -1.31 4.30 14.22
C ALA A 31 -2.68 4.88 14.61
N PRO A 32 -3.11 4.73 15.88
CA PRO A 32 -4.34 5.37 16.36
C PRO A 32 -4.29 6.90 16.22
N ALA A 33 -5.39 7.51 15.77
CA ALA A 33 -5.53 8.94 15.58
C ALA A 33 -6.95 9.40 15.99
N GLY A 34 -7.22 9.43 17.29
CA GLY A 34 -8.56 9.70 17.82
C GLY A 34 -9.52 8.56 17.50
N ASP A 35 -10.63 8.88 16.83
CA ASP A 35 -11.65 7.90 16.39
C ASP A 35 -11.31 7.26 15.02
N ALA A 36 -10.12 7.52 14.50
CA ALA A 36 -9.62 7.00 13.23
C ALA A 36 -8.25 6.34 13.41
N VAL A 37 -7.77 5.69 12.35
CA VAL A 37 -6.42 5.12 12.26
C VAL A 37 -5.71 5.78 11.08
N THR A 38 -4.52 6.31 11.34
CA THR A 38 -3.64 6.78 10.28
C THR A 38 -2.87 5.58 9.72
N VAL A 39 -2.93 5.42 8.41
CA VAL A 39 -2.19 4.40 7.68
C VAL A 39 -1.08 5.07 6.90
N GLU A 40 0.14 4.56 7.04
CA GLU A 40 1.29 4.97 6.26
C GLU A 40 1.92 3.72 5.62
N ALA A 41 1.87 3.64 4.29
CA ALA A 41 2.42 2.54 3.53
C ALA A 41 3.59 3.04 2.69
N CYS A 42 4.73 2.36 2.78
CA CYS A 42 5.93 2.67 2.01
C CYS A 42 6.24 1.52 1.06
N GLY A 43 6.53 1.86 -0.19
CA GLY A 43 6.95 0.90 -1.21
C GLY A 43 8.07 1.43 -2.08
N ILE A 44 8.71 0.53 -2.81
CA ILE A 44 9.80 0.86 -3.74
C ILE A 44 9.37 0.44 -5.14
N GLU A 45 9.56 1.32 -6.11
CA GLU A 45 9.33 1.02 -7.52
C GLU A 45 10.61 1.30 -8.32
N GLY A 46 11.15 0.28 -8.98
CA GLY A 46 12.45 0.43 -9.65
C GLY A 46 13.61 0.74 -8.69
N MET A 47 14.67 1.35 -9.24
CA MET A 47 15.90 1.60 -8.50
C MET A 47 15.86 3.01 -7.89
N TYR A 48 15.77 3.10 -6.55
CA TYR A 48 15.75 4.33 -5.74
C TYR A 48 14.45 5.15 -5.73
N GLU A 49 13.34 4.71 -6.33
CA GLU A 49 12.07 5.40 -6.17
C GLU A 49 11.30 4.85 -4.98
N VAL A 50 11.03 5.72 -4.00
CA VAL A 50 10.26 5.38 -2.80
C VAL A 50 8.93 6.11 -2.87
N PHE A 51 7.84 5.37 -2.69
CA PHE A 51 6.50 5.91 -2.64
C PHE A 51 5.96 5.77 -1.23
N THR A 52 5.29 6.82 -0.77
CA THR A 52 4.57 6.81 0.50
C THR A 52 3.11 7.15 0.23
N LEU A 53 2.22 6.25 0.65
CA LEU A 53 0.79 6.50 0.71
C LEU A 53 0.41 6.77 2.16
N ARG A 54 -0.28 7.88 2.40
CA ARG A 54 -0.82 8.22 3.72
C ARG A 54 -2.32 8.48 3.63
N CYS A 55 -3.09 7.78 4.44
CA CYS A 55 -4.54 7.98 4.53
C CYS A 55 -5.04 7.82 5.97
N GLN A 56 -6.31 8.14 6.18
CA GLN A 56 -7.01 7.86 7.43
C GLN A 56 -8.20 6.95 7.16
N LEU A 57 -8.36 5.94 8.00
CA LEU A 57 -9.45 4.97 7.95
C LEU A 57 -10.21 5.00 9.27
N SER A 58 -11.48 4.59 9.24
CA SER A 58 -12.18 4.21 10.48
C SER A 58 -11.51 2.99 11.11
N THR A 59 -11.73 2.79 12.41
CA THR A 59 -11.19 1.63 13.14
C THR A 59 -11.57 0.30 12.50
N ASP A 60 -12.81 0.15 12.04
CA ASP A 60 -13.30 -1.08 11.42
C ASP A 60 -12.58 -1.36 10.08
N HIS A 61 -12.50 -0.35 9.20
CA HIS A 61 -11.79 -0.50 7.92
C HIS A 61 -10.29 -0.72 8.11
N ALA A 62 -9.68 -0.13 9.15
CA ALA A 62 -8.28 -0.35 9.47
C ALA A 62 -8.02 -1.78 9.98
N ALA A 63 -8.96 -2.36 10.73
CA ALA A 63 -8.87 -3.75 11.19
C ALA A 63 -9.04 -4.74 10.02
N GLU A 64 -9.94 -4.45 9.08
CA GLU A 64 -10.10 -5.22 7.85
C GLU A 64 -8.83 -5.16 6.99
N LEU A 65 -8.33 -3.95 6.70
CA LEU A 65 -7.09 -3.76 5.95
C LEU A 65 -5.91 -4.51 6.59
N ARG A 66 -5.78 -4.44 7.92
CA ARG A 66 -4.74 -5.18 8.65
C ARG A 66 -4.84 -6.68 8.40
N SER A 67 -6.04 -7.23 8.44
CA SER A 67 -6.26 -8.67 8.25
C SER A 67 -5.91 -9.11 6.82
N GLU A 68 -6.14 -8.27 5.83
CA GLU A 68 -5.74 -8.51 4.44
C GLU A 68 -4.22 -8.44 4.27
N LEU A 69 -3.58 -7.41 4.83
CA LEU A 69 -2.12 -7.27 4.80
C LEU A 69 -1.41 -8.45 5.49
N GLU A 70 -1.93 -8.93 6.63
CA GLU A 70 -1.40 -10.10 7.32
C GLU A 70 -1.58 -11.39 6.50
N ARG A 71 -2.70 -11.53 5.77
CA ARG A 71 -2.94 -12.66 4.86
C ARG A 71 -1.95 -12.68 3.69
N ASP A 72 -1.58 -11.50 3.19
CA ASP A 72 -0.63 -11.32 2.10
C ASP A 72 0.84 -11.25 2.60
N GLU A 73 1.09 -11.60 3.87
CA GLU A 73 2.40 -11.63 4.52
C GLU A 73 3.14 -10.27 4.49
N VAL A 74 2.39 -9.16 4.38
CA VAL A 74 2.95 -7.81 4.41
C VAL A 74 3.38 -7.45 5.82
N ARG A 75 4.57 -6.83 5.93
CA ARG A 75 5.11 -6.38 7.21
C ARG A 75 4.34 -5.18 7.76
N VAL A 76 3.48 -5.42 8.74
CA VAL A 76 2.85 -4.37 9.55
C VAL A 76 3.77 -4.02 10.72
N VAL A 77 4.16 -2.75 10.82
CA VAL A 77 4.99 -2.21 11.89
C VAL A 77 4.10 -1.50 12.90
N SER A 78 4.34 -1.76 14.19
CA SER A 78 3.66 -1.04 15.26
C SER A 78 4.12 0.43 15.25
N GLY A 79 3.16 1.34 15.06
CA GLY A 79 3.37 2.79 15.18
C GLY A 79 3.32 3.28 16.61
#